data_AF-A0A4S8VFA0-F1
#
_entry.id   AF-A0A4S8VFA0-F1
#
_cell.length_a   1.000
_cell.length_b   1.000
_cell.length_c   1.000
_cell.angle_alpha   90.00
_cell.angle_beta   90.00
_cell.angle_gamma   90.00
#
_symmetry.space_group_name_H-M   'P 1'
#
loop_
_entity.id
_entity.type
_entity.pdbx_description
1 polymer ?
#
loop_
_entity_poly.entity_id
_entity_poly.type
_entity_poly.pdbx_seq_one_letter_code
_entity_poly.pdbx_strand_id
1 'polypeptide(L)'
;MNDLVEFLRTHEEAFRRRDKANTTSSRNRLQSLYSDFRLQKTSNPDGYQANSRAWLRGLTAAARAGRLPPTTTTSERPSHVAFGSGEDLSRALNSTQWGRPLALGAVIQDALDKRDFVPLDDFLNSTKSVYAKTWIPSPWQLVTWGLKQVGVASLFGPSDKLSVGNFVVMANVEHQEAANAIIAKASQLDQSLTSRIFSRDLFESEFALVLDPTANTTDHPEFALSSTDFTILLRYLSRDKPYLSFTSTTIKLKHPSETTPQPITQHDTDIANLRTLISALETQVNALTSRITTLDITAREAVAAKRTIQAKSALRSKKLAETTLHTRSATLSQLEETYTAIQSAADQVAIVSAMSASTAVLKSLHAEVGGTEGVEEVVDRLREEMENVDEVGRVINEANTGGQVDEEDVDEEFAAMEKVEREKREQEEVEKTKQKLAELEKVEGVREDEEGEMRNGIQGTEQREVQMEGV
;
A
#
# COMPACT_ATOMS: atom_id res chain seq x y z
N MET A 1 16.90 -19.45 7.35
CA MET A 1 17.64 -18.25 7.92
C MET A 1 16.65 -17.30 8.60
N ASN A 2 16.55 -17.49 10.01
CA ASN A 2 15.64 -16.75 10.90
C ASN A 2 15.75 -15.23 10.69
N ASP A 3 15.05 -14.71 9.68
CA ASP A 3 14.93 -13.30 9.26
C ASP A 3 14.92 -12.36 10.47
N LEU A 4 14.57 -12.84 11.72
CA LEU A 4 14.45 -11.90 12.86
C LEU A 4 15.80 -11.77 13.59
N VAL A 5 16.51 -12.81 13.75
CA VAL A 5 17.84 -12.72 14.42
C VAL A 5 18.78 -11.87 13.56
N GLU A 6 18.69 -12.10 12.28
CA GLU A 6 19.55 -11.28 11.40
C GLU A 6 19.15 -9.80 11.47
N PHE A 7 17.92 -9.62 11.53
CA PHE A 7 17.47 -8.23 11.69
C PHE A 7 18.05 -7.59 12.95
N LEU A 8 17.98 -8.32 14.04
CA LEU A 8 18.47 -7.73 15.30
C LEU A 8 19.98 -7.50 15.22
N ARG A 9 20.63 -8.27 14.49
CA ARG A 9 22.10 -8.12 14.40
C ARG A 9 22.45 -6.92 13.53
N THR A 10 21.57 -6.68 12.61
CA THR A 10 21.91 -5.60 11.67
C THR A 10 21.46 -4.25 12.23
N HIS A 11 20.46 -4.29 13.09
CA HIS A 11 19.82 -2.98 13.34
C HIS A 11 19.92 -2.63 14.83
N GLU A 12 20.44 -3.62 15.58
CA GLU A 12 20.52 -3.30 17.02
C GLU A 12 21.95 -3.48 17.51
N GLU A 13 22.42 -2.38 18.19
CA GLU A 13 23.85 -2.35 18.58
C GLU A 13 24.18 -3.48 19.56
N ALA A 14 23.22 -3.77 20.37
CA ALA A 14 23.50 -4.79 21.41
C ALA A 14 23.63 -6.19 20.80
N PHE A 15 23.15 -6.30 19.47
CA PHE A 15 23.16 -7.65 18.87
C PHE A 15 24.15 -7.71 17.71
N ARG A 16 24.93 -6.56 17.47
CA ARG A 16 25.84 -6.49 16.30
C ARG A 16 27.16 -7.19 16.63
N ARG A 17 27.62 -7.86 15.48
CA ARG A 17 29.00 -8.41 15.58
C ARG A 17 30.02 -7.30 15.29
N ARG A 18 30.68 -6.79 16.28
CA ARG A 18 31.64 -5.69 16.02
C ARG A 18 32.85 -6.20 15.24
N ASP A 19 33.51 -5.44 14.09
CA ASP A 19 34.64 -5.73 13.18
C ASP A 19 35.74 -6.51 13.90
N LYS A 20 36.50 -7.33 13.21
CA LYS A 20 37.58 -8.35 13.38
C LYS A 20 38.53 -7.95 14.51
N ALA A 21 38.48 -6.69 15.20
CA ALA A 21 39.45 -6.32 16.26
C ALA A 21 38.81 -6.43 17.63
N ASN A 22 37.42 -6.82 17.76
CA ASN A 22 36.78 -7.00 19.09
C ASN A 22 35.78 -8.16 19.03
N THR A 23 36.10 -9.31 18.41
CA THR A 23 35.23 -10.47 18.16
C THR A 23 34.93 -11.21 19.47
N THR A 24 35.75 -11.04 20.47
CA THR A 24 35.53 -11.78 21.73
C THR A 24 34.52 -11.04 22.61
N SER A 25 34.49 -9.71 22.64
CA SER A 25 33.53 -8.92 23.44
C SER A 25 32.11 -9.01 22.85
N SER A 26 32.00 -9.04 21.51
CA SER A 26 30.68 -9.18 20.85
C SER A 26 30.11 -10.60 21.06
N ARG A 27 30.97 -11.61 21.04
CA ARG A 27 30.52 -12.99 21.32
C ARG A 27 30.07 -13.14 22.78
N ASN A 28 30.80 -12.49 23.71
CA ASN A 28 30.42 -12.56 25.15
C ASN A 28 29.11 -11.81 25.41
N ARG A 29 28.89 -10.72 24.70
CA ARG A 29 27.62 -9.97 24.88
C ARG A 29 26.42 -10.80 24.38
N LEU A 30 26.51 -11.45 23.21
CA LEU A 30 25.39 -12.24 22.68
C LEU A 30 25.16 -13.50 23.53
N GLN A 31 26.34 -14.01 23.96
CA GLN A 31 26.17 -15.16 24.89
C GLN A 31 25.39 -14.73 26.14
N SER A 32 25.76 -13.52 26.61
CA SER A 32 25.03 -13.04 27.80
C SER A 32 23.56 -12.78 27.49
N LEU A 33 23.22 -12.33 26.30
CA LEU A 33 21.83 -12.00 25.96
C LEU A 33 20.99 -13.27 25.80
N TYR A 34 21.66 -14.38 25.36
CA TYR A 34 20.86 -15.60 25.10
C TYR A 34 20.94 -16.55 26.31
N SER A 35 21.74 -16.17 27.38
CA SER A 35 21.83 -17.04 28.56
C SER A 35 20.66 -16.77 29.52
N ASP A 36 20.58 -17.68 30.46
CA ASP A 36 19.58 -17.45 31.52
C ASP A 36 20.13 -16.46 32.56
N PHE A 37 19.70 -15.15 32.36
CA PHE A 37 20.31 -14.17 33.28
C PHE A 37 19.28 -13.73 34.33
N ARG A 38 18.30 -14.57 34.65
CA ARG A 38 17.26 -14.22 35.65
C ARG A 38 17.87 -14.11 37.05
N LEU A 39 18.87 -14.91 37.28
CA LEU A 39 19.46 -14.94 38.64
C LEU A 39 20.27 -13.65 38.89
N GLN A 40 20.54 -12.97 37.73
CA GLN A 40 21.32 -11.72 37.90
C GLN A 40 20.47 -10.60 38.52
N LYS A 41 19.21 -10.93 38.57
CA LYS A 41 18.34 -9.90 39.20
C LYS A 41 18.79 -9.60 40.63
N THR A 42 19.29 -10.60 41.30
CA THR A 42 19.73 -10.39 42.70
C THR A 42 21.25 -10.29 42.77
N SER A 43 21.91 -11.06 41.95
CA SER A 43 23.37 -11.16 42.10
C SER A 43 24.07 -10.00 41.36
N ASN A 44 23.51 -9.49 40.25
CA ASN A 44 24.06 -8.37 39.45
C ASN A 44 22.92 -7.63 38.74
N PRO A 45 22.30 -6.77 39.46
CA PRO A 45 21.09 -6.09 38.94
C PRO A 45 21.41 -5.22 37.72
N ASP A 46 22.59 -4.67 37.72
CA ASP A 46 22.93 -3.83 36.55
C ASP A 46 23.03 -4.68 35.27
N GLY A 47 23.69 -5.83 35.38
CA GLY A 47 23.78 -6.73 34.21
C GLY A 47 22.41 -7.21 33.73
N TYR A 48 21.55 -7.54 34.69
CA TYR A 48 20.18 -7.95 34.30
C TYR A 48 19.45 -6.83 33.57
N GLN A 49 19.57 -5.65 34.15
CA GLN A 49 18.83 -4.53 33.53
C GLN A 49 19.39 -4.23 32.13
N ALA A 50 20.68 -4.25 32.00
CA ALA A 50 21.27 -4.00 30.67
C ALA A 50 20.78 -5.02 29.63
N ASN A 51 20.73 -6.29 29.97
CA ASN A 51 20.22 -7.31 29.02
C ASN A 51 18.72 -7.17 28.77
N SER A 52 18.03 -6.91 29.89
CA SER A 52 16.57 -6.75 29.71
C SER A 52 16.26 -5.56 28.81
N ARG A 53 16.97 -4.50 28.94
CA ARG A 53 16.71 -3.32 28.10
C ARG A 53 17.10 -3.59 26.65
N ALA A 54 18.20 -4.26 26.50
CA ALA A 54 18.61 -4.60 25.11
C ALA A 54 17.53 -5.43 24.40
N TRP A 55 17.01 -6.40 25.13
CA TRP A 55 15.94 -7.21 24.48
C TRP A 55 14.68 -6.37 24.27
N LEU A 56 14.32 -5.61 25.22
CA LEU A 56 13.11 -4.77 25.03
C LEU A 56 13.29 -3.84 23.82
N ARG A 57 14.41 -3.19 23.71
CA ARG A 57 14.67 -2.33 22.55
C ARG A 57 14.63 -3.13 21.24
N GLY A 58 15.24 -4.23 21.24
CA GLY A 58 15.23 -5.09 20.04
C GLY A 58 13.81 -5.51 19.63
N LEU A 59 13.06 -5.97 20.65
CA LEU A 59 11.69 -6.43 20.31
C LEU A 59 10.83 -5.24 19.85
N THR A 60 11.05 -4.13 20.44
CA THR A 60 10.28 -2.94 20.01
C THR A 60 10.64 -2.56 18.57
N ALA A 61 11.91 -2.56 18.24
CA ALA A 61 12.34 -2.24 16.87
C ALA A 61 11.86 -3.30 15.86
N ALA A 62 12.00 -4.50 16.28
CA ALA A 62 11.54 -5.57 15.36
C ALA A 62 10.03 -5.49 15.13
N ALA A 63 9.30 -5.22 16.22
CA ALA A 63 7.83 -5.06 16.01
C ALA A 63 7.54 -3.91 15.04
N ARG A 64 8.31 -2.87 15.16
CA ARG A 64 8.09 -1.71 14.27
C ARG A 64 8.36 -2.08 12.81
N ALA A 65 9.22 -2.92 12.68
CA ALA A 65 9.57 -3.32 11.30
C ALA A 65 8.64 -4.43 10.80
N GLY A 66 7.70 -4.83 11.65
CA GLY A 66 6.72 -5.86 11.24
C GLY A 66 7.36 -7.25 11.16
N ARG A 67 8.35 -7.50 11.98
CA ARG A 67 9.10 -8.77 11.80
C ARG A 67 8.74 -9.75 12.93
N LEU A 68 7.90 -9.23 13.90
CA LEU A 68 7.56 -10.16 14.99
C LEU A 68 6.32 -10.97 14.62
N PRO A 69 6.23 -12.11 15.24
CA PRO A 69 5.08 -12.96 14.94
C PRO A 69 3.74 -12.23 15.19
N PRO A 70 2.81 -12.57 14.33
CA PRO A 70 1.53 -11.85 14.43
C PRO A 70 0.71 -12.30 15.65
N THR A 71 -0.26 -11.41 16.04
CA THR A 71 -1.13 -11.68 17.21
C THR A 71 -2.17 -12.75 16.86
N THR A 72 -2.51 -12.85 15.51
CA THR A 72 -3.44 -13.92 15.06
C THR A 72 -2.91 -14.52 13.75
N THR A 73 -3.19 -15.79 13.62
CA THR A 73 -2.69 -16.51 12.42
C THR A 73 -3.50 -16.12 11.18
N THR A 74 -4.54 -15.24 11.35
CA THR A 74 -5.42 -14.92 10.20
C THR A 74 -5.07 -13.53 9.65
N SER A 75 -4.05 -12.93 10.18
CA SER A 75 -3.80 -11.55 9.72
C SER A 75 -3.00 -11.58 8.41
N GLU A 76 -3.51 -10.85 7.39
CA GLU A 76 -2.95 -10.82 6.01
C GLU A 76 -1.65 -9.99 5.98
N ARG A 77 -1.49 -9.08 7.11
CA ARG A 77 -0.29 -8.22 7.15
C ARG A 77 0.31 -8.23 8.56
N PRO A 78 1.70 -8.01 8.54
CA PRO A 78 2.31 -7.97 9.87
C PRO A 78 1.94 -6.69 10.64
N SER A 79 1.82 -6.88 11.94
CA SER A 79 1.53 -5.70 12.78
C SER A 79 2.81 -4.98 13.17
N HIS A 80 2.70 -3.66 13.25
CA HIS A 80 3.89 -2.85 13.61
C HIS A 80 3.79 -2.34 15.05
N VAL A 81 2.68 -2.63 15.64
CA VAL A 81 2.54 -2.08 17.00
C VAL A 81 2.13 -3.19 17.97
N ALA A 82 2.03 -4.37 17.43
CA ALA A 82 1.64 -5.49 18.31
C ALA A 82 2.32 -6.78 17.82
N PHE A 83 2.45 -7.69 18.78
CA PHE A 83 3.02 -8.98 18.34
C PHE A 83 2.53 -10.10 19.26
N GLY A 84 2.67 -11.36 18.69
CA GLY A 84 2.31 -12.57 19.47
C GLY A 84 3.55 -13.20 20.10
N SER A 85 3.38 -13.60 21.43
CA SER A 85 4.47 -14.35 22.09
C SER A 85 4.23 -15.87 22.06
N GLY A 86 5.09 -16.63 22.59
CA GLY A 86 4.91 -18.10 22.62
C GLY A 86 6.02 -18.81 21.81
N GLU A 87 5.63 -19.95 21.28
CA GLU A 87 6.63 -20.81 20.61
C GLU A 87 7.06 -20.18 19.27
N ASP A 88 6.14 -19.49 18.69
CA ASP A 88 6.51 -18.87 17.40
C ASP A 88 7.59 -17.81 17.59
N LEU A 89 7.42 -17.03 18.62
CA LEU A 89 8.46 -16.02 18.88
C LEU A 89 9.78 -16.67 19.30
N SER A 90 9.69 -17.70 20.14
CA SER A 90 10.93 -18.40 20.57
C SER A 90 11.65 -19.02 19.38
N ARG A 91 10.88 -19.56 18.51
CA ARG A 91 11.50 -20.18 17.33
C ARG A 91 12.13 -19.12 16.42
N ALA A 92 11.38 -18.01 16.31
CA ALA A 92 11.89 -16.96 15.41
C ALA A 92 13.21 -16.37 15.95
N LEU A 93 13.45 -16.47 17.21
CA LEU A 93 14.66 -15.84 17.80
C LEU A 93 15.73 -16.91 18.06
N ASN A 94 15.49 -18.11 17.57
CA ASN A 94 16.50 -19.16 17.76
C ASN A 94 17.74 -18.91 16.89
N SER A 95 18.82 -18.85 17.67
CA SER A 95 20.10 -18.68 16.97
C SER A 95 20.80 -20.03 16.79
N THR A 96 21.46 -20.18 15.64
CA THR A 96 22.18 -21.46 15.40
C THR A 96 23.36 -21.59 16.37
N GLN A 97 23.88 -20.47 16.78
CA GLN A 97 25.09 -20.50 17.61
C GLN A 97 24.75 -20.45 19.10
N TRP A 98 23.69 -19.76 19.48
CA TRP A 98 23.47 -19.56 20.94
C TRP A 98 22.12 -20.12 21.35
N GLY A 99 21.47 -20.66 20.48
CA GLY A 99 20.18 -21.31 20.83
C GLY A 99 19.07 -20.29 21.08
N ARG A 100 18.02 -20.69 21.94
CA ARG A 100 16.88 -19.78 22.21
C ARG A 100 17.22 -18.88 23.41
N PRO A 101 16.64 -17.75 23.33
CA PRO A 101 16.85 -16.88 24.49
C PRO A 101 16.11 -17.41 25.74
N LEU A 102 16.86 -17.58 26.82
CA LEU A 102 16.32 -18.35 27.98
C LEU A 102 15.63 -17.40 28.95
N ALA A 103 15.95 -16.03 28.87
CA ALA A 103 15.35 -15.15 29.89
C ALA A 103 14.31 -14.23 29.23
N LEU A 104 13.87 -14.62 28.05
CA LEU A 104 12.94 -13.74 27.33
C LEU A 104 11.62 -13.58 28.10
N GLY A 105 11.17 -14.64 28.71
CA GLY A 105 9.94 -14.53 29.54
C GLY A 105 10.07 -13.45 30.62
N ALA A 106 11.23 -13.41 31.31
CA ALA A 106 11.44 -12.38 32.36
C ALA A 106 11.46 -10.97 31.76
N VAL A 107 12.02 -10.86 30.59
CA VAL A 107 12.07 -9.53 29.93
C VAL A 107 10.63 -9.05 29.62
N ILE A 108 9.79 -9.94 29.07
CA ILE A 108 8.40 -9.55 28.73
C ILE A 108 7.63 -9.23 30.02
N GLN A 109 7.93 -9.98 31.01
CA GLN A 109 7.22 -9.68 32.28
C GLN A 109 7.63 -8.30 32.79
N ASP A 110 8.95 -8.05 32.75
CA ASP A 110 9.38 -6.70 33.19
C ASP A 110 8.71 -5.62 32.34
N ALA A 111 8.61 -5.91 31.06
CA ALA A 111 7.96 -4.92 30.18
C ALA A 111 6.49 -4.73 30.55
N LEU A 112 5.87 -5.77 30.94
CA LEU A 112 4.45 -5.64 31.36
C LEU A 112 4.36 -4.83 32.66
N ASP A 113 5.32 -5.11 33.60
CA ASP A 113 5.27 -4.39 34.89
C ASP A 113 5.49 -2.88 34.68
N LYS A 114 6.31 -2.65 33.64
CA LYS A 114 6.62 -1.22 33.40
C LYS A 114 5.64 -0.62 32.40
N ARG A 115 4.78 -1.45 31.91
CA ARG A 115 3.71 -1.03 30.97
C ARG A 115 4.31 -0.64 29.63
N ASP A 116 5.44 -1.12 29.38
CA ASP A 116 5.99 -0.98 28.01
C ASP A 116 5.28 -1.91 27.03
N PHE A 117 4.80 -3.02 27.56
CA PHE A 117 3.88 -3.90 26.82
C PHE A 117 2.55 -4.01 27.58
N VAL A 118 1.55 -4.05 26.74
CA VAL A 118 0.22 -4.22 27.36
C VAL A 118 -0.52 -5.36 26.64
N PRO A 119 -1.10 -6.21 27.48
CA PRO A 119 -1.88 -7.26 26.81
C PRO A 119 -2.97 -6.68 25.90
N LEU A 120 -2.98 -7.26 24.67
CA LEU A 120 -3.83 -6.69 23.61
C LEU A 120 -5.30 -6.68 24.03
N ASP A 121 -5.79 -7.74 24.61
CA ASP A 121 -7.21 -7.78 24.98
C ASP A 121 -7.53 -6.75 26.07
N ASP A 122 -6.61 -6.66 26.96
CA ASP A 122 -6.81 -5.64 28.02
C ASP A 122 -6.77 -4.22 27.43
N PHE A 123 -5.87 -4.04 26.57
CA PHE A 123 -5.74 -2.69 25.96
C PHE A 123 -7.03 -2.32 25.22
N LEU A 124 -7.64 -3.26 24.47
CA LEU A 124 -8.79 -2.91 23.62
C LEU A 124 -10.07 -2.84 24.44
N ASN A 125 -10.13 -3.56 25.58
CA ASN A 125 -11.43 -3.63 26.30
C ASN A 125 -11.43 -2.66 27.48
N SER A 126 -10.31 -2.04 27.71
CA SER A 126 -10.27 -1.16 28.89
C SER A 126 -10.92 0.18 28.56
N THR A 127 -11.79 0.68 29.57
CA THR A 127 -12.47 1.98 29.36
C THR A 127 -11.61 3.12 29.90
N LYS A 128 -10.64 2.78 30.66
CA LYS A 128 -9.78 3.84 31.23
C LYS A 128 -8.45 3.91 30.49
N SER A 129 -7.89 5.14 30.66
CA SER A 129 -6.57 5.33 30.01
C SER A 129 -5.53 4.36 30.59
N VAL A 130 -4.56 4.00 29.71
CA VAL A 130 -3.52 3.04 30.12
C VAL A 130 -2.54 3.75 31.06
N TYR A 131 -2.74 5.10 31.25
CA TYR A 131 -1.82 5.84 32.12
C TYR A 131 -2.51 6.23 33.42
N ALA A 132 -3.79 5.81 33.49
CA ALA A 132 -4.47 6.15 34.75
C ALA A 132 -3.94 5.29 35.91
N LYS A 133 -3.74 5.94 37.08
CA LYS A 133 -3.20 5.29 38.30
C LYS A 133 -4.09 4.14 38.75
N THR A 134 -5.33 4.01 38.23
CA THR A 134 -6.30 2.98 38.68
C THR A 134 -6.47 1.92 37.60
N TRP A 135 -5.66 2.10 36.49
CA TRP A 135 -5.78 1.05 35.47
C TRP A 135 -5.14 -0.25 35.98
N ILE A 136 -5.99 -1.25 36.54
CA ILE A 136 -5.44 -2.54 36.98
C ILE A 136 -5.73 -3.59 35.91
N PRO A 137 -4.74 -3.94 35.04
CA PRO A 137 -5.00 -5.01 34.06
C PRO A 137 -5.66 -6.24 34.72
N SER A 138 -6.71 -6.81 34.16
CA SER A 138 -7.38 -8.01 34.70
C SER A 138 -6.38 -8.95 35.39
N PRO A 139 -6.46 -9.06 36.72
CA PRO A 139 -5.62 -9.86 37.63
C PRO A 139 -5.56 -11.33 37.20
N TRP A 140 -6.49 -11.86 36.25
CA TRP A 140 -6.43 -13.32 35.97
C TRP A 140 -5.56 -13.58 34.74
N GLN A 141 -5.08 -12.55 33.93
CA GLN A 141 -4.18 -12.76 32.77
C GLN A 141 -2.73 -12.43 33.14
N LEU A 142 -2.50 -11.48 34.12
CA LEU A 142 -1.14 -11.20 34.64
C LEU A 142 -0.72 -12.25 35.67
N VAL A 143 -1.72 -13.01 36.32
CA VAL A 143 -1.46 -14.09 37.29
C VAL A 143 -1.27 -15.42 36.56
N THR A 144 -1.84 -15.67 35.29
CA THR A 144 -1.60 -16.90 34.50
C THR A 144 -0.22 -16.83 33.82
N TRP A 145 0.21 -15.55 33.43
CA TRP A 145 1.56 -15.46 32.84
C TRP A 145 2.62 -15.58 33.92
N GLY A 146 2.43 -14.84 35.20
CA GLY A 146 3.33 -14.85 36.38
C GLY A 146 3.27 -16.16 37.15
N LEU A 147 2.15 -16.94 37.20
CA LEU A 147 2.01 -18.25 37.89
C LEU A 147 2.44 -19.40 36.98
N LYS A 148 2.43 -19.25 35.58
CA LYS A 148 2.96 -20.32 34.68
C LYS A 148 4.48 -20.19 34.55
N GLN A 149 5.07 -19.02 35.03
CA GLN A 149 6.55 -18.89 34.93
C GLN A 149 7.18 -18.88 36.33
N VAL A 150 6.38 -18.48 37.41
CA VAL A 150 7.04 -18.31 38.73
C VAL A 150 6.36 -19.21 39.75
N GLY A 151 5.15 -19.87 39.66
CA GLY A 151 4.45 -20.53 40.80
C GLY A 151 4.23 -22.02 40.52
N VAL A 152 4.70 -22.65 39.38
CA VAL A 152 4.74 -24.12 39.23
C VAL A 152 6.19 -24.55 39.00
N ALA A 153 7.19 -23.72 38.89
CA ALA A 153 8.64 -23.99 38.89
C ALA A 153 9.09 -24.57 40.24
N SER A 154 8.21 -24.42 41.31
CA SER A 154 8.64 -25.00 42.60
C SER A 154 8.07 -26.41 42.77
N LEU A 155 7.16 -26.96 41.73
CA LEU A 155 6.62 -28.34 41.91
C LEU A 155 6.90 -29.18 40.66
N PHE A 156 7.48 -28.60 39.43
CA PHE A 156 7.77 -29.38 38.21
C PHE A 156 8.84 -28.65 37.39
N GLY A 157 10.05 -28.19 37.95
CA GLY A 157 11.25 -27.72 37.22
C GLY A 157 10.94 -26.48 36.35
N PRO A 158 11.93 -25.37 36.08
CA PRO A 158 11.80 -24.16 35.25
C PRO A 158 11.19 -24.47 33.87
N SER A 159 9.84 -24.35 33.65
CA SER A 159 9.37 -24.54 32.26
C SER A 159 9.90 -23.41 31.35
N ASP A 160 11.01 -23.65 30.59
CA ASP A 160 11.73 -22.84 29.58
C ASP A 160 10.81 -22.44 28.43
N LYS A 161 9.44 -22.70 28.65
CA LYS A 161 8.59 -22.43 27.47
C LYS A 161 7.91 -21.06 27.64
N LEU A 162 8.22 -20.20 26.62
CA LEU A 162 7.64 -18.84 26.59
C LEU A 162 6.11 -18.90 26.54
N SER A 163 5.43 -18.17 27.48
CA SER A 163 3.95 -18.18 27.53
C SER A 163 3.36 -17.48 26.29
N VAL A 164 2.18 -18.09 25.90
CA VAL A 164 1.50 -17.56 24.70
C VAL A 164 0.67 -16.33 25.11
N GLY A 165 0.99 -15.20 24.38
CA GLY A 165 0.22 -13.97 24.65
C GLY A 165 0.39 -12.97 23.50
N ASN A 166 -0.65 -12.00 23.45
CA ASN A 166 -0.56 -10.89 22.47
C ASN A 166 -0.36 -9.56 23.19
N PHE A 167 0.61 -8.87 22.54
CA PHE A 167 0.96 -7.68 23.33
C PHE A 167 1.04 -6.47 22.40
N VAL A 168 0.57 -5.33 23.07
CA VAL A 168 0.71 -4.04 22.36
C VAL A 168 2.02 -3.39 22.81
N VAL A 169 2.76 -2.94 21.77
CA VAL A 169 4.05 -2.30 22.09
C VAL A 169 3.81 -0.78 22.18
N MET A 170 3.81 -0.29 23.40
CA MET A 170 3.33 1.08 23.65
C MET A 170 4.30 2.10 23.03
N ALA A 171 5.60 1.78 23.04
CA ALA A 171 6.54 2.72 22.40
C ALA A 171 6.20 2.92 20.92
N ASN A 172 5.79 1.89 20.22
CA ASN A 172 5.46 2.02 18.78
C ASN A 172 4.08 2.67 18.57
N VAL A 173 3.22 2.56 19.64
CA VAL A 173 1.89 3.19 19.52
C VAL A 173 2.01 4.68 19.83
N GLU A 174 2.82 5.01 21.02
CA GLU A 174 2.87 6.36 21.62
C GLU A 174 3.91 7.21 20.87
N HIS A 175 3.93 8.59 21.21
CA HIS A 175 4.54 9.90 20.97
C HIS A 175 5.81 9.80 20.10
N GLN A 176 6.42 8.56 19.81
CA GLN A 176 7.60 8.57 18.91
C GLN A 176 7.34 7.69 17.68
N GLU A 177 5.83 7.43 17.31
CA GLU A 177 5.94 6.60 16.08
C GLU A 177 4.64 6.65 15.29
N ALA A 178 3.53 6.02 15.76
CA ALA A 178 2.42 5.83 14.79
C ALA A 178 1.31 6.86 15.05
N ALA A 179 0.97 7.09 16.37
CA ALA A 179 -0.13 8.03 16.66
C ALA A 179 0.30 9.47 16.30
N ASN A 180 1.55 9.88 16.58
CA ASN A 180 2.01 11.25 16.21
C ASN A 180 2.12 11.40 14.69
N ALA A 181 2.57 10.31 14.13
CA ALA A 181 2.63 10.39 12.65
C ALA A 181 1.24 10.64 12.04
N ILE A 182 0.24 9.98 12.72
CA ILE A 182 -1.12 10.24 12.21
C ILE A 182 -1.49 11.70 12.47
N ILE A 183 -1.17 12.16 13.64
CA ILE A 183 -1.53 13.55 13.99
C ILE A 183 -0.76 14.51 13.07
N ALA A 184 0.54 14.24 12.84
CA ALA A 184 1.34 15.11 11.97
C ALA A 184 0.76 15.13 10.54
N LYS A 185 0.53 13.94 10.06
CA LYS A 185 -0.08 13.91 8.70
C LYS A 185 -1.45 14.60 8.69
N ALA A 186 -2.21 14.41 9.79
CA ALA A 186 -3.55 15.03 9.83
C ALA A 186 -3.42 16.57 9.87
N SER A 187 -2.39 17.07 10.44
CA SER A 187 -2.23 18.54 10.51
C SER A 187 -1.97 19.13 9.13
N GLN A 188 -1.59 18.29 8.24
CA GLN A 188 -1.32 18.81 6.89
C GLN A 188 -2.60 18.83 6.04
N LEU A 189 -3.67 18.23 6.64
CA LEU A 189 -4.92 18.23 5.85
C LEU A 189 -5.51 19.65 5.79
N ASP A 190 -6.45 19.81 4.73
CA ASP A 190 -7.15 21.10 4.63
C ASP A 190 -7.95 21.40 5.92
N GLN A 191 -8.03 22.73 6.23
CA GLN A 191 -8.61 23.14 7.53
C GLN A 191 -10.15 23.05 7.49
N SER A 192 -10.62 22.43 6.37
CA SER A 192 -12.10 22.29 6.34
C SER A 192 -12.56 21.22 7.33
N LEU A 193 -13.78 21.46 7.90
CA LEU A 193 -14.33 20.52 8.92
C LEU A 193 -14.64 19.16 8.29
N THR A 194 -14.95 19.16 7.06
CA THR A 194 -15.42 17.90 6.42
C THR A 194 -14.22 17.04 6.01
N SER A 195 -13.00 17.70 5.81
CA SER A 195 -11.80 16.94 5.39
C SER A 195 -11.27 16.07 6.54
N ARG A 196 -11.78 16.24 7.67
CA ARG A 196 -11.27 15.50 8.83
C ARG A 196 -12.24 14.38 9.23
N ILE A 197 -13.21 14.21 8.39
CA ILE A 197 -14.18 13.11 8.62
C ILE A 197 -13.89 11.98 7.62
N PHE A 198 -13.73 10.77 8.25
CA PHE A 198 -13.33 9.62 7.38
C PHE A 198 -14.25 8.43 7.65
N SER A 199 -14.48 7.72 6.53
CA SER A 199 -14.87 6.32 6.79
C SER A 199 -13.64 5.48 7.21
N ARG A 200 -13.98 4.29 7.72
CA ARG A 200 -12.83 3.46 8.16
C ARG A 200 -11.93 3.12 6.98
N ASP A 201 -12.45 2.80 5.95
CA ASP A 201 -11.64 2.41 4.77
C ASP A 201 -10.79 3.58 4.27
N LEU A 202 -11.44 4.69 4.24
CA LEU A 202 -10.68 5.87 3.75
C LEU A 202 -9.55 6.23 4.71
N PHE A 203 -9.90 6.08 5.97
CA PHE A 203 -8.87 6.42 6.96
C PHE A 203 -7.68 5.46 6.86
N GLU A 204 -7.97 4.25 6.73
CA GLU A 204 -6.87 3.26 6.65
C GLU A 204 -6.05 3.45 5.37
N SER A 205 -6.72 3.74 4.30
CA SER A 205 -5.96 3.97 3.06
C SER A 205 -5.12 5.25 3.16
N GLU A 206 -5.72 6.28 3.82
CA GLU A 206 -5.01 7.58 3.90
C GLU A 206 -3.80 7.48 4.83
N PHE A 207 -3.86 6.58 5.82
CA PHE A 207 -2.79 6.64 6.84
C PHE A 207 -2.03 5.30 6.84
N ALA A 208 -2.15 4.60 5.77
CA ALA A 208 -1.58 3.23 5.71
C ALA A 208 -0.06 3.29 5.81
N LEU A 209 0.56 4.37 5.34
CA LEU A 209 2.03 4.37 5.26
C LEU A 209 2.61 5.48 6.14
N VAL A 210 1.91 5.73 7.22
CA VAL A 210 2.28 6.91 8.05
C VAL A 210 3.62 6.62 8.76
N LEU A 211 4.02 5.38 8.86
CA LEU A 211 5.28 5.10 9.56
C LEU A 211 6.47 5.22 8.61
N ASP A 212 6.23 5.16 7.31
CA ASP A 212 7.29 5.39 6.30
C ASP A 212 6.68 6.05 5.06
N PRO A 213 6.71 7.39 5.14
CA PRO A 213 6.04 8.12 4.03
C PRO A 213 6.82 7.98 2.72
N THR A 214 8.11 7.62 2.76
CA THR A 214 8.91 7.48 1.52
C THR A 214 8.58 6.16 0.81
N ALA A 215 7.77 5.28 1.44
CA ALA A 215 7.42 3.96 0.87
C ALA A 215 6.11 4.02 0.09
N ASN A 216 5.97 3.11 -0.99
CA ASN A 216 4.70 3.01 -1.75
C ASN A 216 4.04 1.64 -1.50
N THR A 217 2.62 1.74 -1.38
CA THR A 217 1.86 0.51 -1.04
C THR A 217 1.94 -0.51 -2.18
N THR A 218 2.38 -0.14 -3.40
CA THR A 218 2.43 -1.09 -4.54
C THR A 218 3.76 -1.86 -4.52
N ASP A 219 4.80 -1.21 -4.04
CA ASP A 219 6.13 -1.86 -4.10
C ASP A 219 6.54 -2.40 -2.72
N HIS A 220 5.94 -1.78 -1.71
CA HIS A 220 6.36 -2.26 -0.37
C HIS A 220 5.15 -2.32 0.56
N PRO A 221 4.30 -3.34 0.35
CA PRO A 221 3.06 -3.46 1.14
C PRO A 221 3.35 -3.85 2.60
N GLU A 222 4.51 -4.29 2.80
CA GLU A 222 4.85 -4.79 4.16
C GLU A 222 5.04 -3.61 5.13
N PHE A 223 5.12 -2.41 4.61
CA PHE A 223 5.36 -1.23 5.48
C PHE A 223 4.03 -0.57 5.84
N ALA A 224 2.96 -1.07 5.24
CA ALA A 224 1.65 -0.47 5.56
C ALA A 224 1.09 -1.03 6.87
N LEU A 225 0.43 -0.20 7.59
CA LEU A 225 -0.18 -0.64 8.86
C LEU A 225 -1.32 -1.65 8.59
N SER A 226 -1.38 -2.59 9.50
CA SER A 226 -2.47 -3.59 9.39
C SER A 226 -3.77 -3.09 10.03
N SER A 227 -4.86 -3.88 9.75
CA SER A 227 -6.15 -3.51 10.36
C SER A 227 -6.06 -3.53 11.90
N THR A 228 -5.35 -4.53 12.41
CA THR A 228 -5.17 -4.58 13.88
C THR A 228 -4.45 -3.32 14.38
N ASP A 229 -3.44 -2.86 13.58
CA ASP A 229 -2.73 -1.64 13.99
C ASP A 229 -3.70 -0.46 14.10
N PHE A 230 -4.61 -0.38 13.13
CA PHE A 230 -5.53 0.77 13.15
C PHE A 230 -6.51 0.67 14.31
N THR A 231 -6.92 -0.56 14.59
CA THR A 231 -7.84 -0.70 15.74
C THR A 231 -7.15 -0.24 17.03
N ILE A 232 -5.88 -0.62 17.16
CA ILE A 232 -5.14 -0.23 18.38
C ILE A 232 -4.92 1.29 18.39
N LEU A 233 -4.61 1.86 17.23
CA LEU A 233 -4.30 3.31 17.17
C LEU A 233 -5.58 4.13 17.39
N LEU A 234 -6.68 3.67 16.81
CA LEU A 234 -7.94 4.41 17.04
C LEU A 234 -8.33 4.41 18.51
N ARG A 235 -8.14 3.25 19.10
CA ARG A 235 -8.47 3.21 20.54
C ARG A 235 -7.55 4.14 21.34
N TYR A 236 -6.29 4.07 21.00
CA TYR A 236 -5.33 4.91 21.76
C TYR A 236 -5.62 6.39 21.53
N LEU A 237 -5.87 6.84 20.30
CA LEU A 237 -6.07 8.28 19.97
C LEU A 237 -7.42 8.78 20.50
N SER A 238 -8.31 7.87 20.78
CA SER A 238 -9.60 8.31 21.38
C SER A 238 -9.52 8.30 22.90
N ARG A 239 -8.89 7.26 23.46
CA ARG A 239 -8.97 7.04 24.93
C ARG A 239 -7.79 7.72 25.62
N ASP A 240 -6.54 7.55 25.06
CA ASP A 240 -5.33 7.98 25.81
C ASP A 240 -4.85 9.34 25.31
N LYS A 241 -5.10 9.59 24.04
CA LYS A 241 -4.76 10.90 23.46
C LYS A 241 -5.97 11.43 22.66
N PRO A 242 -6.89 12.05 23.40
CA PRO A 242 -8.19 12.41 22.82
C PRO A 242 -8.03 13.30 21.57
N TYR A 243 -7.56 12.71 20.46
CA TYR A 243 -7.35 13.46 19.22
C TYR A 243 -8.51 13.18 18.25
N LEU A 244 -9.25 12.08 18.54
CA LEU A 244 -10.33 11.79 17.57
C LEU A 244 -11.48 11.09 18.30
N SER A 245 -12.70 11.10 17.62
CA SER A 245 -13.86 10.25 17.97
C SER A 245 -14.15 9.25 16.86
N PHE A 246 -14.46 7.99 17.35
CA PHE A 246 -14.70 7.05 16.21
C PHE A 246 -15.80 6.07 16.59
N THR A 247 -16.55 5.60 15.61
CA THR A 247 -17.50 4.49 15.67
C THR A 247 -17.02 3.36 14.75
N SER A 248 -17.86 2.41 14.57
CA SER A 248 -17.42 1.28 13.72
C SER A 248 -17.24 1.71 12.26
N THR A 249 -17.87 2.85 11.92
CA THR A 249 -17.82 3.17 10.47
C THR A 249 -17.19 4.54 10.27
N THR A 250 -17.22 5.39 11.25
CA THR A 250 -16.86 6.80 10.97
C THR A 250 -15.79 7.24 11.97
N ILE A 251 -14.82 7.96 11.35
CA ILE A 251 -13.76 8.51 12.21
C ILE A 251 -13.72 10.03 12.01
N LYS A 252 -13.73 10.70 13.20
CA LYS A 252 -13.70 12.19 13.15
C LYS A 252 -12.49 12.68 13.95
N LEU A 253 -11.65 13.44 13.13
CA LEU A 253 -10.43 13.95 13.79
C LEU A 253 -10.72 15.31 14.42
N LYS A 254 -10.06 15.60 15.48
CA LYS A 254 -10.25 16.86 16.22
C LYS A 254 -9.72 18.03 15.36
N HIS A 255 -10.53 19.00 15.31
CA HIS A 255 -10.09 20.24 14.61
C HIS A 255 -9.14 21.07 15.50
N PRO A 256 -8.13 21.76 14.82
CA PRO A 256 -7.14 22.50 15.61
C PRO A 256 -7.79 23.59 16.47
N SER A 257 -8.95 24.05 16.05
CA SER A 257 -9.62 25.12 16.83
C SER A 257 -10.36 24.54 18.03
N GLU A 258 -10.45 23.20 18.10
CA GLU A 258 -11.21 22.58 19.21
C GLU A 258 -10.25 22.07 20.28
N THR A 259 -10.74 22.17 21.51
CA THR A 259 -9.89 21.72 22.63
C THR A 259 -10.11 20.22 22.89
N THR A 260 -11.38 19.79 22.52
CA THR A 260 -11.64 18.34 22.66
C THR A 260 -12.37 17.85 21.39
N PRO A 261 -12.09 16.46 21.15
CA PRO A 261 -12.78 15.91 19.98
C PRO A 261 -14.31 15.93 20.15
N GLN A 262 -15.01 16.29 19.07
CA GLN A 262 -16.49 16.37 19.12
C GLN A 262 -17.10 15.00 18.77
N PRO A 263 -18.30 14.78 19.34
CA PRO A 263 -18.96 13.50 19.03
C PRO A 263 -19.40 13.43 17.56
N ILE A 264 -19.44 12.18 17.18
CA ILE A 264 -19.80 11.96 15.76
C ILE A 264 -21.32 12.10 15.61
N THR A 265 -21.69 12.95 14.56
CA THR A 265 -23.14 13.09 14.25
C THR A 265 -23.50 12.30 12.98
N GLN A 266 -24.83 12.22 12.77
CA GLN A 266 -25.26 11.52 11.54
C GLN A 266 -24.75 12.23 10.28
N HIS A 267 -24.63 13.50 10.37
CA HIS A 267 -24.11 14.23 9.20
C HIS A 267 -22.66 13.84 8.90
N ASP A 268 -21.93 13.57 9.89
CA ASP A 268 -20.54 13.12 9.70
C ASP A 268 -20.47 11.77 8.96
N THR A 269 -21.40 10.96 9.36
CA THR A 269 -21.42 9.65 8.69
C THR A 269 -21.76 9.81 7.21
N ASP A 270 -22.67 10.68 6.87
CA ASP A 270 -23.03 10.90 5.45
C ASP A 270 -21.84 11.50 4.68
N ILE A 271 -21.15 12.41 5.36
CA ILE A 271 -19.99 13.02 4.69
C ILE A 271 -18.92 11.94 4.43
N ALA A 272 -18.70 11.11 5.45
CA ALA A 272 -17.71 10.03 5.24
C ALA A 272 -18.12 9.11 4.09
N ASN A 273 -19.36 8.78 3.97
CA ASN A 273 -19.83 7.93 2.86
C ASN A 273 -19.68 8.62 1.51
N LEU A 274 -20.08 9.88 1.51
CA LEU A 274 -19.93 10.63 0.24
C LEU A 274 -18.46 10.65 -0.21
N ARG A 275 -17.57 10.88 0.71
CA ARG A 275 -16.14 10.88 0.34
C ARG A 275 -15.67 9.50 -0.12
N THR A 276 -16.16 8.54 0.58
CA THR A 276 -15.80 7.17 0.15
C THR A 276 -16.28 6.91 -1.28
N LEU A 277 -17.44 7.36 -1.57
CA LEU A 277 -17.98 7.16 -2.93
C LEU A 277 -17.16 7.93 -3.96
N ILE A 278 -16.86 9.14 -3.58
CA ILE A 278 -16.07 9.94 -4.53
C ILE A 278 -14.73 9.24 -4.80
N SER A 279 -14.08 8.83 -3.72
CA SER A 279 -12.79 8.11 -3.91
C SER A 279 -12.97 6.85 -4.76
N ALA A 280 -13.97 6.09 -4.54
CA ALA A 280 -14.21 4.87 -5.34
C ALA A 280 -14.43 5.21 -6.82
N LEU A 281 -15.23 6.23 -7.10
CA LEU A 281 -15.50 6.59 -8.51
C LEU A 281 -14.23 7.10 -9.19
N GLU A 282 -13.40 7.84 -8.43
CA GLU A 282 -12.13 8.31 -9.01
C GLU A 282 -11.27 7.11 -9.44
N THR A 283 -11.19 6.19 -8.54
CA THR A 283 -10.40 5.00 -8.90
C THR A 283 -10.99 4.31 -10.15
N GLN A 284 -12.22 4.23 -10.28
CA GLN A 284 -12.85 3.58 -11.45
C GLN A 284 -12.57 4.38 -12.72
N VAL A 285 -12.77 5.63 -12.58
CA VAL A 285 -12.54 6.45 -13.79
C VAL A 285 -11.08 6.24 -14.26
N ASN A 286 -10.10 6.21 -13.29
CA ASN A 286 -8.71 5.97 -13.70
C ASN A 286 -8.52 4.59 -14.33
N ALA A 287 -9.14 3.59 -13.76
CA ALA A 287 -9.02 2.24 -14.33
C ALA A 287 -9.64 2.17 -15.74
N LEU A 288 -10.82 2.75 -15.90
CA LEU A 288 -11.48 2.71 -17.22
C LEU A 288 -10.65 3.46 -18.26
N THR A 289 -10.01 4.54 -17.82
CA THR A 289 -9.16 5.29 -18.77
C THR A 289 -7.98 4.42 -19.23
N SER A 290 -7.33 3.79 -18.29
CA SER A 290 -6.22 2.89 -18.67
C SER A 290 -6.71 1.76 -19.58
N ARG A 291 -7.81 1.23 -19.30
CA ARG A 291 -8.35 0.15 -20.15
C ARG A 291 -8.65 0.65 -21.56
N ILE A 292 -9.27 1.76 -21.66
CA ILE A 292 -9.57 2.30 -23.00
C ILE A 292 -8.27 2.44 -23.80
N THR A 293 -7.22 2.85 -23.09
CA THR A 293 -5.93 2.98 -23.81
C THR A 293 -5.43 1.60 -24.28
N THR A 294 -5.55 0.64 -23.44
CA THR A 294 -5.11 -0.72 -23.82
C THR A 294 -5.95 -1.24 -25.00
N LEU A 295 -7.28 -1.08 -24.93
CA LEU A 295 -8.15 -1.60 -26.01
C LEU A 295 -7.87 -0.85 -27.31
N ASP A 296 -7.50 0.39 -27.10
CA ASP A 296 -7.17 1.17 -28.31
C ASP A 296 -5.90 0.61 -28.97
N ILE A 297 -4.92 0.34 -28.19
CA ILE A 297 -3.67 -0.24 -28.74
C ILE A 297 -3.98 -1.61 -29.37
N THR A 298 -4.73 -2.45 -28.69
CA THR A 298 -5.09 -3.77 -29.22
C THR A 298 -5.83 -3.64 -30.56
N ALA A 299 -6.74 -2.69 -30.59
CA ALA A 299 -7.50 -2.54 -31.85
C ALA A 299 -6.57 -2.10 -32.99
N ARG A 300 -5.59 -1.23 -32.70
CA ARG A 300 -4.66 -0.77 -33.75
C ARG A 300 -3.76 -1.92 -34.22
N GLU A 301 -3.30 -2.69 -33.28
CA GLU A 301 -2.47 -3.85 -33.64
C GLU A 301 -3.25 -4.86 -34.49
N ALA A 302 -4.49 -5.09 -34.11
CA ALA A 302 -5.31 -6.05 -34.89
C ALA A 302 -5.59 -5.53 -36.30
N VAL A 303 -5.72 -4.18 -36.39
CA VAL A 303 -5.97 -3.61 -37.74
C VAL A 303 -4.69 -3.75 -38.58
N ALA A 304 -3.53 -3.51 -37.96
CA ALA A 304 -2.25 -3.67 -38.69
C ALA A 304 -2.04 -5.12 -39.14
N ALA A 305 -2.54 -6.03 -38.32
CA ALA A 305 -2.34 -7.46 -38.65
C ALA A 305 -3.50 -7.98 -39.52
N LYS A 306 -4.44 -7.09 -39.94
CA LYS A 306 -5.59 -7.40 -40.81
C LYS A 306 -6.50 -8.45 -40.17
N ARG A 307 -6.45 -8.48 -38.86
CA ARG A 307 -7.43 -9.33 -38.14
C ARG A 307 -8.70 -8.51 -37.84
N THR A 308 -9.75 -8.61 -38.65
CA THR A 308 -10.94 -7.72 -38.65
C THR A 308 -11.85 -8.06 -37.46
N ILE A 309 -12.03 -9.30 -37.15
CA ILE A 309 -12.97 -9.67 -36.07
C ILE A 309 -12.40 -9.23 -34.72
N GLN A 310 -11.16 -9.40 -34.59
CA GLN A 310 -10.52 -9.01 -33.30
C GLN A 310 -10.47 -7.48 -33.16
N ALA A 311 -10.28 -6.77 -34.25
CA ALA A 311 -10.25 -5.29 -34.21
C ALA A 311 -11.64 -4.73 -33.89
N LYS A 312 -12.58 -5.28 -34.53
CA LYS A 312 -13.96 -4.78 -34.29
C LYS A 312 -14.43 -5.14 -32.88
N SER A 313 -14.12 -6.30 -32.42
CA SER A 313 -14.48 -6.66 -31.03
C SER A 313 -13.80 -5.72 -30.04
N ALA A 314 -12.50 -5.46 -30.25
CA ALA A 314 -11.78 -4.54 -29.34
C ALA A 314 -12.39 -3.13 -29.40
N LEU A 315 -12.80 -2.69 -30.52
CA LEU A 315 -13.41 -1.35 -30.68
C LEU A 315 -14.78 -1.30 -29.99
N ARG A 316 -15.48 -2.45 -30.13
CA ARG A 316 -16.78 -2.46 -29.42
C ARG A 316 -16.57 -2.35 -27.90
N SER A 317 -15.67 -3.09 -27.43
CA SER A 317 -15.38 -3.03 -25.98
C SER A 317 -14.88 -1.63 -25.58
N LYS A 318 -14.10 -1.07 -26.47
CA LYS A 318 -13.63 0.31 -26.17
C LYS A 318 -14.81 1.29 -26.10
N LYS A 319 -15.66 1.22 -26.98
CA LYS A 319 -16.81 2.14 -26.98
C LYS A 319 -17.70 1.95 -25.76
N LEU A 320 -17.94 0.77 -25.45
CA LEU A 320 -18.71 0.54 -24.21
C LEU A 320 -18.00 1.15 -22.99
N ALA A 321 -16.68 0.90 -22.93
CA ALA A 321 -15.93 1.46 -21.78
C ALA A 321 -15.97 2.99 -21.81
N GLU A 322 -15.99 3.66 -22.97
CA GLU A 322 -16.05 5.14 -23.07
C GLU A 322 -17.40 5.66 -22.58
N THR A 323 -18.43 4.94 -23.01
CA THR A 323 -19.75 5.39 -22.53
C THR A 323 -19.85 5.28 -21.00
N THR A 324 -19.35 4.17 -20.50
CA THR A 324 -19.38 4.03 -19.03
C THR A 324 -18.51 5.11 -18.37
N LEU A 325 -17.35 5.34 -18.96
CA LEU A 325 -16.48 6.39 -18.38
C LEU A 325 -17.20 7.74 -18.37
N HIS A 326 -17.92 8.05 -19.46
CA HIS A 326 -18.66 9.32 -19.52
C HIS A 326 -19.70 9.41 -18.40
N THR A 327 -20.49 8.39 -18.23
CA THR A 327 -21.52 8.40 -17.18
C THR A 327 -20.88 8.52 -15.79
N ARG A 328 -19.81 7.79 -15.56
CA ARG A 328 -19.21 7.80 -14.21
C ARG A 328 -18.51 9.14 -13.95
N SER A 329 -17.88 9.68 -15.00
CA SER A 329 -17.24 10.99 -14.81
C SER A 329 -18.29 12.06 -14.49
N ALA A 330 -19.43 11.96 -15.16
CA ALA A 330 -20.51 12.93 -14.86
C ALA A 330 -21.00 12.80 -13.41
N THR A 331 -21.16 11.58 -13.00
CA THR A 331 -21.61 11.39 -11.61
C THR A 331 -20.54 11.90 -10.63
N LEU A 332 -19.31 11.56 -10.93
CA LEU A 332 -18.22 12.03 -10.03
C LEU A 332 -18.26 13.56 -9.93
N SER A 333 -18.41 14.23 -11.10
CA SER A 333 -18.47 15.70 -11.07
C SER A 333 -19.63 16.21 -10.19
N GLN A 334 -20.78 15.58 -10.31
CA GLN A 334 -21.93 15.98 -9.48
C GLN A 334 -21.65 15.78 -7.99
N LEU A 335 -21.05 14.67 -7.62
CA LEU A 335 -20.78 14.40 -6.19
C LEU A 335 -19.72 15.37 -5.66
N GLU A 336 -18.73 15.72 -6.49
CA GLU A 336 -17.69 16.66 -6.01
C GLU A 336 -18.28 18.06 -5.79
N GLU A 337 -19.19 18.41 -6.75
CA GLU A 337 -19.87 19.71 -6.55
C GLU A 337 -20.69 19.73 -5.24
N THR A 338 -21.34 18.66 -5.02
CA THR A 338 -22.13 18.60 -3.78
C THR A 338 -21.20 18.62 -2.55
N TYR A 339 -20.15 17.86 -2.64
CA TYR A 339 -19.21 17.86 -1.50
C TYR A 339 -18.68 19.28 -1.26
N THR A 340 -18.36 20.02 -2.31
CA THR A 340 -17.85 21.39 -2.13
C THR A 340 -18.92 22.28 -1.50
N ALA A 341 -20.15 22.11 -1.92
CA ALA A 341 -21.26 22.88 -1.30
C ALA A 341 -21.38 22.57 0.19
N ILE A 342 -21.20 21.29 0.55
CA ILE A 342 -21.31 20.90 1.97
C ILE A 342 -20.11 21.49 2.74
N GLN A 343 -18.98 21.37 2.09
CA GLN A 343 -17.80 21.92 2.78
C GLN A 343 -17.98 23.41 3.07
N SER A 344 -18.47 24.20 2.12
CA SER A 344 -18.70 25.63 2.32
C SER A 344 -19.76 25.90 3.41
N ALA A 345 -20.83 25.06 3.40
CA ALA A 345 -21.91 25.24 4.40
C ALA A 345 -21.42 24.87 5.82
N ALA A 346 -20.64 23.78 5.87
CA ALA A 346 -20.11 23.38 7.20
C ALA A 346 -19.21 24.46 7.77
N ASP A 347 -18.55 25.18 6.91
CA ASP A 347 -17.66 26.26 7.40
C ASP A 347 -18.48 27.49 7.83
N GLN A 348 -19.68 27.72 7.23
CA GLN A 348 -20.51 28.91 7.54
C GLN A 348 -21.59 28.55 8.57
N VAL A 349 -21.49 27.34 9.26
CA VAL A 349 -22.41 26.83 10.30
C VAL A 349 -23.82 26.69 9.74
N ALA A 350 -24.05 26.62 8.41
CA ALA A 350 -25.37 26.35 7.81
C ALA A 350 -25.38 24.94 7.20
N ILE A 351 -25.19 23.87 8.03
CA ILE A 351 -24.91 22.53 7.49
C ILE A 351 -26.24 21.81 7.21
N VAL A 352 -27.36 22.35 7.76
CA VAL A 352 -28.63 21.60 7.66
C VAL A 352 -29.22 21.80 6.26
N SER A 353 -29.14 23.04 5.72
CA SER A 353 -29.72 23.31 4.39
C SER A 353 -28.87 22.67 3.28
N ALA A 354 -27.59 22.56 3.47
CA ALA A 354 -26.69 21.95 2.46
C ALA A 354 -26.82 20.41 2.44
N MET A 355 -27.10 19.88 3.66
CA MET A 355 -27.21 18.41 3.72
C MET A 355 -28.56 17.95 3.15
N SER A 356 -29.62 18.80 3.28
CA SER A 356 -30.92 18.45 2.66
C SER A 356 -30.80 18.39 1.13
N ALA A 357 -30.04 19.32 0.57
CA ALA A 357 -29.85 19.32 -0.91
C ALA A 357 -28.97 18.14 -1.34
N SER A 358 -28.14 17.66 -0.40
CA SER A 358 -27.24 16.54 -0.73
C SER A 358 -27.94 15.19 -0.57
N THR A 359 -28.87 15.10 0.41
CA THR A 359 -29.63 13.85 0.60
C THR A 359 -30.49 13.58 -0.64
N ALA A 360 -30.98 14.60 -1.26
CA ALA A 360 -31.77 14.43 -2.50
C ALA A 360 -30.89 13.90 -3.65
N VAL A 361 -29.65 14.37 -3.74
CA VAL A 361 -28.72 13.92 -4.81
C VAL A 361 -28.27 12.48 -4.53
N LEU A 362 -28.00 12.25 -3.22
CA LEU A 362 -27.61 10.87 -2.84
C LEU A 362 -28.76 9.88 -3.02
N LYS A 363 -29.96 10.34 -2.75
CA LYS A 363 -31.16 9.49 -2.94
C LYS A 363 -31.41 9.24 -4.43
N SER A 364 -31.27 10.27 -5.20
CA SER A 364 -31.46 10.12 -6.66
C SER A 364 -30.38 9.22 -7.26
N LEU A 365 -29.23 9.28 -6.72
CA LEU A 365 -28.14 8.39 -7.17
C LEU A 365 -28.36 6.96 -6.65
N HIS A 366 -28.84 6.86 -5.36
CA HIS A 366 -29.29 5.58 -4.77
C HIS A 366 -30.38 4.93 -5.61
N ALA A 367 -31.13 5.69 -6.24
CA ALA A 367 -32.24 5.20 -7.08
C ALA A 367 -31.73 4.79 -8.47
N GLU A 368 -30.65 5.34 -8.96
CA GLU A 368 -30.08 5.07 -10.30
C GLU A 368 -29.05 3.93 -10.23
N VAL A 369 -28.49 3.52 -9.02
CA VAL A 369 -27.47 2.46 -8.86
C VAL A 369 -28.10 1.30 -8.07
N GLY A 370 -29.53 1.03 -8.16
CA GLY A 370 -30.26 -0.16 -7.67
C GLY A 370 -30.08 -0.37 -6.16
N GLY A 371 -30.93 0.25 -5.32
CA GLY A 371 -31.74 -0.12 -4.13
C GLY A 371 -30.93 0.07 -2.83
N THR A 372 -31.68 0.43 -1.59
CA THR A 372 -31.75 0.75 -0.15
C THR A 372 -30.56 0.12 0.60
N GLU A 373 -29.43 -0.29 -0.20
CA GLU A 373 -28.40 -1.08 0.51
C GLU A 373 -27.19 -0.18 0.81
N GLY A 374 -27.01 0.37 1.92
CA GLY A 374 -25.91 1.01 2.66
C GLY A 374 -24.66 1.21 1.79
N VAL A 375 -24.21 2.43 1.48
CA VAL A 375 -22.99 2.99 0.83
C VAL A 375 -21.81 2.02 1.00
N GLU A 376 -21.76 1.18 2.15
CA GLU A 376 -20.68 0.19 2.39
C GLU A 376 -20.82 -1.02 1.46
N GLU A 377 -21.95 -1.46 1.21
CA GLU A 377 -22.19 -2.60 0.29
C GLU A 377 -22.03 -2.16 -1.17
N VAL A 378 -22.43 -0.85 -1.44
CA VAL A 378 -22.26 -0.34 -2.81
C VAL A 378 -20.76 -0.18 -3.11
N VAL A 379 -20.01 0.26 -2.09
CA VAL A 379 -18.54 0.42 -2.27
C VAL A 379 -17.89 -0.97 -2.37
N ASP A 380 -18.40 -1.96 -1.47
CA ASP A 380 -17.88 -3.34 -1.53
C ASP A 380 -18.24 -4.02 -2.86
N ARG A 381 -19.42 -3.80 -3.32
CA ARG A 381 -19.83 -4.31 -4.65
C ARG A 381 -18.99 -3.65 -5.76
N LEU A 382 -18.80 -2.35 -5.48
CA LEU A 382 -18.01 -1.65 -6.50
C LEU A 382 -16.56 -2.15 -6.48
N ARG A 383 -15.95 -2.43 -5.36
CA ARG A 383 -14.60 -3.01 -5.21
C ARG A 383 -14.54 -4.43 -5.76
N GLU A 384 -15.55 -5.26 -5.48
CA GLU A 384 -15.62 -6.62 -6.08
C GLU A 384 -15.68 -6.55 -7.60
N GLU A 385 -16.36 -5.57 -8.06
CA GLU A 385 -16.42 -5.42 -9.53
C GLU A 385 -15.04 -5.04 -10.09
N MET A 386 -14.16 -4.35 -9.35
CA MET A 386 -12.79 -3.95 -9.79
C MET A 386 -11.84 -5.15 -9.74
N GLU A 387 -12.02 -6.08 -8.62
CA GLU A 387 -11.22 -7.31 -8.55
C GLU A 387 -11.60 -8.31 -9.65
N ASN A 388 -12.71 -8.03 -10.28
CA ASN A 388 -13.19 -8.90 -11.37
C ASN A 388 -12.90 -8.28 -12.73
N VAL A 389 -12.19 -7.12 -12.77
CA VAL A 389 -11.92 -6.39 -14.03
C VAL A 389 -10.61 -6.92 -14.62
N ASP A 390 -10.00 -8.08 -14.00
CA ASP A 390 -8.86 -8.79 -14.62
C ASP A 390 -9.28 -10.17 -15.11
N GLU A 391 -10.67 -10.42 -15.23
CA GLU A 391 -10.90 -11.77 -15.79
C GLU A 391 -11.57 -11.65 -17.16
N VAL A 392 -10.86 -11.18 -18.13
CA VAL A 392 -10.96 -11.52 -19.57
C VAL A 392 -12.25 -12.32 -19.83
N GLY A 393 -13.37 -12.32 -18.96
CA GLY A 393 -14.45 -13.27 -19.35
C GLY A 393 -15.80 -12.78 -18.85
N ARG A 394 -15.94 -11.54 -18.24
CA ARG A 394 -17.33 -11.30 -17.77
C ARG A 394 -17.90 -10.05 -18.45
N VAL A 395 -17.12 -9.39 -19.36
CA VAL A 395 -17.75 -8.29 -20.11
C VAL A 395 -18.48 -8.87 -21.34
N ILE A 396 -18.27 -10.17 -21.56
CA ILE A 396 -19.26 -10.71 -22.52
C ILE A 396 -20.60 -10.93 -21.80
N ASN A 397 -20.61 -10.86 -20.47
CA ASN A 397 -21.91 -11.07 -19.79
C ASN A 397 -22.53 -9.76 -19.32
N GLU A 398 -21.70 -8.60 -19.29
CA GLU A 398 -22.29 -7.26 -19.01
C GLU A 398 -22.76 -6.61 -20.32
N ALA A 399 -22.39 -7.13 -21.54
CA ALA A 399 -23.00 -6.76 -22.83
C ALA A 399 -24.47 -7.16 -22.89
N ASN A 400 -25.03 -7.73 -21.77
CA ASN A 400 -26.47 -8.09 -21.82
C ASN A 400 -27.25 -7.26 -20.80
N THR A 401 -26.60 -6.20 -20.08
CA THR A 401 -27.54 -5.50 -19.18
C THR A 401 -27.34 -3.98 -19.34
N GLY A 402 -27.00 -3.41 -20.68
CA GLY A 402 -27.55 -2.02 -20.75
C GLY A 402 -26.62 -1.11 -21.54
N GLY A 403 -25.84 -1.56 -22.62
CA GLY A 403 -25.46 -0.46 -23.55
C GLY A 403 -25.35 -0.98 -24.98
N GLN A 404 -26.45 -0.94 -25.73
CA GLN A 404 -26.42 -1.21 -27.18
C GLN A 404 -25.38 -0.34 -27.88
N VAL A 405 -24.17 -0.92 -28.05
CA VAL A 405 -23.16 -0.18 -28.85
C VAL A 405 -23.67 -0.05 -30.29
N ASP A 406 -23.74 1.22 -30.70
CA ASP A 406 -24.12 1.46 -32.11
C ASP A 406 -23.06 0.85 -33.06
N GLU A 407 -23.49 -0.24 -33.74
CA GLU A 407 -22.57 -1.00 -34.63
C GLU A 407 -22.12 -0.14 -35.81
N GLU A 408 -22.85 0.84 -36.10
CA GLU A 408 -22.45 1.77 -37.19
C GLU A 408 -21.26 2.65 -36.76
N ASP A 409 -21.30 3.03 -35.63
CA ASP A 409 -20.17 3.85 -35.11
C ASP A 409 -18.87 3.04 -35.06
N VAL A 410 -18.97 1.75 -34.71
CA VAL A 410 -17.78 0.88 -34.63
C VAL A 410 -17.22 0.67 -36.05
N ASP A 411 -18.14 0.54 -36.98
CA ASP A 411 -17.68 0.31 -38.37
C ASP A 411 -16.99 1.57 -38.92
N GLU A 412 -17.54 2.67 -38.62
CA GLU A 412 -16.91 3.93 -39.08
C GLU A 412 -15.51 4.11 -38.49
N GLU A 413 -15.43 3.84 -37.16
CA GLU A 413 -14.11 3.98 -36.51
C GLU A 413 -13.10 2.95 -37.07
N PHE A 414 -13.56 1.78 -37.28
CA PHE A 414 -12.67 0.76 -37.90
C PHE A 414 -12.21 1.20 -39.28
N ALA A 415 -13.17 1.74 -40.08
CA ALA A 415 -12.79 2.20 -41.43
C ALA A 415 -11.75 3.33 -41.35
N ALA A 416 -11.95 4.21 -40.45
CA ALA A 416 -10.98 5.30 -40.25
C ALA A 416 -9.60 4.77 -39.87
N MET A 417 -9.52 3.75 -38.95
CA MET A 417 -8.21 3.18 -38.54
C MET A 417 -7.54 2.46 -39.71
N GLU A 418 -8.33 1.87 -40.56
CA GLU A 418 -7.77 1.18 -41.74
C GLU A 418 -7.17 2.18 -42.73
N LYS A 419 -7.91 3.25 -42.86
CA LYS A 419 -7.39 4.28 -43.78
C LYS A 419 -6.04 4.83 -43.28
N VAL A 420 -5.99 5.10 -42.01
CA VAL A 420 -4.74 5.63 -41.44
C VAL A 420 -3.62 4.60 -41.61
N GLU A 421 -3.88 3.37 -41.36
CA GLU A 421 -2.82 2.34 -41.50
C GLU A 421 -2.41 2.17 -42.97
N ARG A 422 -3.38 2.27 -43.85
CA ARG A 422 -3.03 2.16 -45.28
C ARG A 422 -2.12 3.32 -45.71
N GLU A 423 -2.47 4.52 -45.25
CA GLU A 423 -1.63 5.69 -45.58
C GLU A 423 -0.22 5.53 -44.98
N LYS A 424 -0.08 5.02 -43.79
CA LYS A 424 1.24 4.77 -43.16
C LYS A 424 2.04 3.72 -43.96
N ARG A 425 1.41 2.74 -44.43
CA ARG A 425 2.13 1.71 -45.21
C ARG A 425 2.59 2.29 -46.54
N GLU A 426 1.68 3.09 -47.13
CA GLU A 426 2.08 3.69 -48.42
C GLU A 426 3.27 4.65 -48.23
N GLN A 427 3.30 5.37 -47.14
CA GLN A 427 4.44 6.26 -46.85
C GLN A 427 5.72 5.46 -46.58
N GLU A 428 5.60 4.36 -45.86
CA GLU A 428 6.80 3.53 -45.62
C GLU A 428 7.32 2.90 -46.91
N GLU A 429 6.41 2.56 -47.78
CA GLU A 429 6.86 1.96 -49.05
C GLU A 429 7.53 3.02 -49.94
N VAL A 430 6.95 4.23 -49.89
CA VAL A 430 7.56 5.33 -50.68
C VAL A 430 8.95 5.64 -50.10
N GLU A 431 9.07 5.63 -48.83
CA GLU A 431 10.38 5.87 -48.22
C GLU A 431 11.37 4.74 -48.52
N LYS A 432 10.91 3.52 -48.47
CA LYS A 432 11.82 2.40 -48.81
C LYS A 432 12.24 2.46 -50.29
N THR A 433 11.23 2.86 -51.10
CA THR A 433 11.57 2.95 -52.54
C THR A 433 12.56 4.11 -52.77
N LYS A 434 12.40 5.19 -52.06
CA LYS A 434 13.36 6.31 -52.17
C LYS A 434 14.74 5.89 -51.67
N GLN A 435 14.79 5.16 -50.63
CA GLN A 435 16.09 4.67 -50.12
C GLN A 435 16.75 3.69 -51.09
N LYS A 436 15.95 2.81 -51.68
CA LYS A 436 16.52 1.84 -52.64
C LYS A 436 17.00 2.56 -53.91
N LEU A 437 16.23 3.58 -54.33
CA LEU A 437 16.63 4.35 -55.53
C LEU A 437 17.90 5.16 -55.22
N ALA A 438 18.04 5.73 -54.06
CA ALA A 438 19.28 6.44 -53.65
C ALA A 438 20.47 5.48 -53.59
N GLU A 439 20.31 4.26 -53.08
CA GLU A 439 21.38 3.26 -53.06
C GLU A 439 21.79 2.83 -54.48
N LEU A 440 20.80 2.68 -55.38
CA LEU A 440 21.12 2.30 -56.76
C LEU A 440 21.84 3.45 -57.48
N GLU A 441 21.47 4.69 -57.21
CA GLU A 441 22.16 5.87 -57.80
C GLU A 441 23.61 5.97 -57.28
N LYS A 442 23.87 5.62 -56.07
CA LYS A 442 25.26 5.60 -55.54
C LYS A 442 26.08 4.49 -56.19
N VAL A 443 25.44 3.35 -56.43
CA VAL A 443 26.15 2.22 -57.06
C VAL A 443 26.38 2.54 -58.54
N GLU A 444 25.42 3.19 -59.19
CA GLU A 444 25.60 3.58 -60.60
C GLU A 444 26.62 4.73 -60.71
N GLY A 445 26.68 5.63 -59.77
CA GLY A 445 27.73 6.68 -59.72
C GLY A 445 29.13 6.10 -59.55
N VAL A 446 29.27 5.02 -58.82
CA VAL A 446 30.57 4.35 -58.62
C VAL A 446 30.93 3.55 -59.88
N ARG A 447 29.97 2.97 -60.57
CA ARG A 447 30.23 2.22 -61.83
C ARG A 447 30.59 3.19 -62.96
N GLU A 448 29.92 4.34 -62.98
CA GLU A 448 30.22 5.35 -64.02
C GLU A 448 31.59 6.00 -63.74
N ASP A 449 31.99 6.15 -62.52
CA ASP A 449 33.34 6.64 -62.14
C ASP A 449 34.42 5.59 -62.46
N GLU A 450 34.09 4.27 -62.32
CA GLU A 450 35.02 3.17 -62.66
C GLU A 450 35.14 3.00 -64.17
N GLU A 451 34.01 3.22 -64.88
CA GLU A 451 34.04 3.12 -66.36
C GLU A 451 34.74 4.35 -66.96
N GLY A 452 34.61 5.53 -66.34
CA GLY A 452 35.35 6.74 -66.76
C GLY A 452 36.84 6.63 -66.48
N GLU A 453 37.29 5.94 -65.45
CA GLU A 453 38.72 5.71 -65.13
C GLU A 453 39.32 4.63 -66.05
N MET A 454 38.58 3.65 -66.51
CA MET A 454 39.05 2.63 -67.48
C MET A 454 39.13 3.22 -68.89
N ARG A 455 38.25 4.15 -69.25
CA ARG A 455 38.31 4.83 -70.57
C ARG A 455 39.46 5.85 -70.59
N ASN A 456 39.73 6.49 -69.53
CA ASN A 456 40.89 7.40 -69.46
C ASN A 456 42.21 6.63 -69.34
N GLY A 457 42.28 5.44 -68.78
CA GLY A 457 43.44 4.53 -68.76
C GLY A 457 43.71 3.91 -70.13
N ILE A 458 42.74 3.65 -71.02
CA ILE A 458 42.91 3.11 -72.38
C ILE A 458 43.33 4.24 -73.33
N GLN A 459 42.92 5.50 -73.07
CA GLN A 459 43.36 6.65 -73.88
C GLN A 459 44.76 7.10 -73.44
N GLY A 460 45.19 6.84 -72.22
CA GLY A 460 46.57 7.11 -71.74
C GLY A 460 47.55 6.02 -72.21
N THR A 461 47.17 4.79 -72.45
CA THR A 461 48.02 3.70 -73.00
C THR A 461 48.11 3.80 -74.53
N GLU A 462 47.09 4.38 -75.19
CA GLU A 462 47.11 4.62 -76.66
C GLU A 462 47.90 5.88 -76.98
N GLN A 463 48.11 6.81 -76.05
CA GLN A 463 48.97 8.00 -76.25
C GLN A 463 50.41 7.69 -75.84
N ARG A 464 50.70 6.65 -75.03
CA ARG A 464 52.07 6.20 -74.68
C ARG A 464 52.58 5.18 -75.71
N GLU A 465 51.73 4.51 -76.49
CA GLU A 465 52.14 3.58 -77.56
C GLU A 465 52.32 4.33 -78.89
N VAL A 466 51.83 5.55 -79.04
CA VAL A 466 52.06 6.39 -80.23
C VAL A 466 53.27 7.30 -79.98
N GLN A 467 53.79 7.39 -78.75
CA GLN A 467 55.03 8.15 -78.49
C GLN A 467 56.23 7.20 -78.37
N MET A 468 56.08 5.81 -78.38
CA MET A 468 57.24 4.88 -78.34
C MET A 468 57.40 4.20 -79.70
N GLU A 469 56.60 4.44 -80.74
CA GLU A 469 56.84 3.93 -82.11
C GLU A 469 57.25 5.08 -83.03
N GLY A 470 57.62 6.23 -82.48
CA GLY A 470 58.32 7.25 -83.30
C GLY A 470 59.68 7.60 -82.70
N VAL A 471 60.47 6.69 -82.31
CA VAL A 471 61.93 6.89 -82.33
C VAL A 471 62.58 5.69 -83.04
#